data_AF-A0A3M4ABV3-F1
#
_entry.id   AF-A0A3M4ABV3-F1
#
_cell.length_a   1.000
_cell.length_b   1.000
_cell.length_c   1.000
_cell.angle_alpha   90.00
_cell.angle_beta   90.00
_cell.angle_gamma   90.00
#
_symmetry.space_group_name_H-M   'P 1'
#
loop_
_entity.id
_entity.type
_entity.pdbx_description
1 polymer ?
#
loop_
_entity_poly.entity_id
_entity_poly.type
_entity_poly.pdbx_seq_one_letter_code
_entity_poly.pdbx_strand_id
1 'polypeptide(L)'
;MHHANGQAGLNPTRPRRTFLKDGVVTELFRGENVQGLWDDGDDLYAIEDRKPFARLLRYRWSDQSLTVLRDRVQEGESIVRCTDGRMLYTEKKKGVVRELTQDGSDPVAEGGRDRVLELMSDSLTPSP
;
A
#
# COMPACT_ATOMS: atom_id res chain seq x y z
N MET A 1 9.70 -4.15 -32.00
CA MET A 1 9.77 -4.37 -30.55
C MET A 1 8.67 -3.51 -29.92
N HIS A 2 7.61 -4.13 -29.39
CA HIS A 2 6.50 -3.39 -28.76
C HIS A 2 6.81 -3.14 -27.29
N HIS A 3 6.91 -1.88 -26.92
CA HIS A 3 6.85 -1.45 -25.52
C HIS A 3 5.40 -1.57 -25.04
N ALA A 4 5.10 -2.60 -24.27
CA ALA A 4 3.87 -2.67 -23.50
C ALA A 4 4.05 -1.84 -22.22
N ASN A 5 3.81 -0.53 -22.31
CA ASN A 5 3.66 0.30 -21.11
C ASN A 5 2.21 0.11 -20.63
N GLY A 6 2.01 -0.81 -19.70
CA GLY A 6 0.70 -1.20 -19.19
C GLY A 6 0.00 -0.01 -18.51
N GLN A 7 -0.98 0.58 -19.20
CA GLN A 7 -1.94 1.51 -18.62
C GLN A 7 -2.81 0.80 -17.58
N ALA A 8 -2.30 0.55 -16.39
CA ALA A 8 -3.07 0.03 -15.26
C ALA A 8 -3.98 1.09 -14.59
N GLY A 9 -4.13 2.28 -15.20
CA GLY A 9 -4.70 3.46 -14.55
C GLY A 9 -5.99 4.06 -15.15
N LEU A 10 -6.48 3.60 -16.31
CA LEU A 10 -7.59 4.29 -16.99
C LEU A 10 -8.97 3.66 -16.78
N ASN A 11 -9.30 3.24 -15.56
CA ASN A 11 -10.71 3.02 -15.22
C ASN A 11 -11.29 4.33 -14.64
N PRO A 12 -12.05 5.11 -15.42
CA PRO A 12 -12.49 6.45 -15.01
C PRO A 12 -13.43 6.43 -13.79
N THR A 13 -13.99 5.27 -13.46
CA THR A 13 -14.90 5.06 -12.34
C THR A 13 -14.21 4.94 -10.98
N ARG A 14 -12.88 4.74 -10.93
CA ARG A 14 -12.16 4.61 -9.66
C ARG A 14 -11.81 5.97 -9.05
N PRO A 15 -11.95 6.11 -7.71
CA PRO A 15 -11.48 7.28 -6.98
C PRO A 15 -10.02 7.62 -7.30
N ARG A 16 -9.76 8.90 -7.51
CA ARG A 16 -8.42 9.43 -7.73
C ARG A 16 -7.74 9.64 -6.38
N ARG A 17 -6.46 9.29 -6.29
CA ARG A 17 -5.58 9.73 -5.22
C ARG A 17 -4.81 10.93 -5.73
N THR A 18 -4.84 12.00 -4.96
CA THR A 18 -4.29 13.29 -5.36
C THR A 18 -3.33 13.80 -4.30
N PHE A 19 -2.28 14.45 -4.76
CA PHE A 19 -1.38 15.23 -3.92
C PHE A 19 -1.72 16.72 -4.08
N LEU A 20 -1.82 17.44 -2.96
CA LEU A 20 -2.00 18.89 -2.94
C LEU A 20 -0.74 19.53 -2.39
N LYS A 21 -0.06 20.33 -3.21
CA LYS A 21 1.11 21.10 -2.80
C LYS A 21 1.09 22.47 -3.47
N ASP A 22 1.34 23.51 -2.69
CA ASP A 22 1.40 24.89 -3.18
C ASP A 22 0.15 25.30 -3.99
N GLY A 23 -1.02 24.81 -3.57
CA GLY A 23 -2.31 25.06 -4.24
C GLY A 23 -2.55 24.22 -5.52
N VAL A 24 -1.59 23.41 -5.94
CA VAL A 24 -1.71 22.54 -7.12
C VAL A 24 -2.16 21.14 -6.70
N VAL A 25 -3.26 20.67 -7.30
CA VAL A 25 -3.74 19.30 -7.15
C VAL A 25 -3.22 18.45 -8.31
N THR A 26 -2.44 17.42 -8.01
CA THR A 26 -1.91 16.46 -8.98
C THR A 26 -2.52 15.08 -8.72
N GLU A 27 -3.09 14.45 -9.75
CA GLU A 27 -3.49 13.04 -9.67
C GLU A 27 -2.24 12.16 -9.64
N LEU A 28 -2.15 11.26 -8.65
CA LEU A 28 -1.08 10.29 -8.52
C LEU A 28 -1.46 8.98 -9.20
N PHE A 29 -2.56 8.38 -8.73
CA PHE A 29 -3.07 7.13 -9.26
C PHE A 29 -4.54 6.94 -8.91
N ARG A 30 -5.14 5.87 -9.43
CA ARG A 30 -6.51 5.47 -9.10
C ARG A 30 -6.53 4.19 -8.31
N GLY A 31 -7.11 4.26 -7.12
CA GLY A 31 -7.30 3.13 -6.22
C GLY A 31 -8.78 2.87 -5.97
N GLU A 32 -9.10 1.67 -5.55
CA GLU A 32 -10.46 1.21 -5.24
C GLU A 32 -10.52 0.88 -3.74
N ASN A 33 -11.32 1.63 -2.98
CA ASN A 33 -11.43 1.47 -1.52
C ASN A 33 -10.08 1.44 -0.77
N VAL A 34 -9.13 2.34 -1.10
CA VAL A 34 -7.86 2.46 -0.34
C VAL A 34 -8.16 2.85 1.10
N GLN A 35 -7.68 2.04 2.05
CA GLN A 35 -7.84 2.24 3.50
C GLN A 35 -6.54 2.71 4.15
N GLY A 36 -5.39 2.19 3.70
CA GLY A 36 -4.08 2.55 4.24
C GLY A 36 -3.16 3.15 3.19
N LEU A 37 -2.36 4.12 3.62
CA LEU A 37 -1.30 4.76 2.85
C LEU A 37 -0.03 4.78 3.68
N TRP A 38 1.13 4.59 3.04
CA TRP A 38 2.43 4.82 3.66
C TRP A 38 3.37 5.51 2.67
N ASP A 39 3.88 6.68 3.06
CA ASP A 39 4.84 7.45 2.27
C ASP A 39 6.28 7.09 2.71
N ASP A 40 7.10 6.64 1.76
CA ASP A 40 8.53 6.33 1.94
C ASP A 40 9.40 7.19 1.00
N GLY A 41 8.93 8.41 0.70
CA GLY A 41 9.65 9.38 -0.12
C GLY A 41 9.40 9.19 -1.61
N ASP A 42 10.25 8.42 -2.30
CA ASP A 42 10.04 8.18 -3.75
C ASP A 42 8.96 7.14 -4.01
N ASP A 43 8.64 6.29 -3.03
CA ASP A 43 7.60 5.27 -3.15
C ASP A 43 6.44 5.57 -2.17
N LEU A 44 5.23 5.71 -2.72
CA LEU A 44 3.97 5.79 -1.98
C LEU A 44 3.25 4.43 -2.06
N TYR A 45 3.08 3.80 -0.91
CA TYR A 45 2.37 2.54 -0.79
C TYR A 45 0.89 2.77 -0.48
N ALA A 46 0.04 1.92 -1.04
CA ALA A 46 -1.39 1.96 -0.81
C ALA A 46 -1.97 0.55 -0.69
N ILE A 47 -2.84 0.35 0.30
CA ILE A 47 -3.56 -0.91 0.48
C ILE A 47 -5.07 -0.68 0.33
N GLU A 48 -5.68 -1.48 -0.53
CA GLU A 48 -7.11 -1.48 -0.80
C GLU A 48 -7.85 -2.43 0.16
N ASP A 49 -9.08 -2.12 0.53
CA ASP A 49 -10.05 -3.08 1.11
C ASP A 49 -11.12 -3.43 0.07
N ARG A 50 -10.66 -3.81 -1.13
CA ARG A 50 -11.53 -4.16 -2.24
C ARG A 50 -12.01 -5.61 -2.12
N LYS A 51 -13.28 -5.87 -2.45
CA LYS A 51 -13.84 -7.24 -2.51
C LYS A 51 -13.92 -7.75 -3.96
N PRO A 52 -13.68 -9.05 -4.23
CA PRO A 52 -13.28 -10.08 -3.27
C PRO A 52 -11.80 -10.06 -2.89
N PHE A 53 -10.97 -9.35 -3.66
CA PHE A 53 -9.52 -9.30 -3.46
C PHE A 53 -9.01 -7.86 -3.47
N ALA A 54 -8.30 -7.53 -2.40
CA ALA A 54 -7.59 -6.29 -2.23
C ALA A 54 -6.23 -6.32 -2.97
N ARG A 55 -5.74 -5.13 -3.31
CA ARG A 55 -4.39 -4.95 -3.85
C ARG A 55 -3.51 -4.19 -2.88
N LEU A 56 -2.24 -4.56 -2.88
CA LEU A 56 -1.16 -3.74 -2.36
C LEU A 56 -0.46 -3.07 -3.55
N LEU A 57 -0.40 -1.76 -3.55
CA LEU A 57 0.09 -0.95 -4.64
C LEU A 57 1.34 -0.18 -4.19
N ARG A 58 2.25 0.08 -5.14
CA ARG A 58 3.34 1.04 -5.00
C ARG A 58 3.26 2.03 -6.16
N TYR A 59 3.06 3.29 -5.85
CA TYR A 59 3.23 4.40 -6.76
C TYR A 59 4.63 4.99 -6.58
N ARG A 60 5.41 5.10 -7.65
CA ARG A 60 6.73 5.72 -7.61
C ARG A 60 6.66 7.15 -8.13
N TRP A 61 7.16 8.11 -7.36
CA TRP A 61 7.08 9.52 -7.67
C TRP A 61 7.96 9.90 -8.86
N SER A 62 9.21 9.45 -8.86
CA SER A 62 10.23 9.80 -9.86
C SER A 62 9.83 9.49 -11.30
N ASP A 63 9.10 8.39 -11.53
CA ASP A 63 8.69 7.95 -12.86
C ASP A 63 7.18 7.79 -13.04
N GLN A 64 6.39 8.12 -12.00
CA GLN A 64 4.93 8.01 -11.96
C GLN A 64 4.40 6.59 -12.21
N SER A 65 5.22 5.56 -12.01
CA SER A 65 4.82 4.17 -12.23
C SER A 65 3.94 3.66 -11.10
N LEU A 66 2.88 2.91 -11.45
CA LEU A 66 2.03 2.21 -10.50
C LEU A 66 2.23 0.71 -10.63
N THR A 67 2.79 0.08 -9.60
CA THR A 67 3.03 -1.37 -9.54
C THR A 67 2.04 -2.02 -8.58
N VAL A 68 1.44 -3.13 -9.00
CA VAL A 68 0.70 -4.01 -8.09
C VAL A 68 1.71 -4.95 -7.44
N LEU A 69 1.96 -4.78 -6.15
CA LEU A 69 2.85 -5.66 -5.39
C LEU A 69 2.15 -6.98 -5.06
N ARG A 70 0.86 -6.92 -4.68
CA ARG A 70 0.02 -8.07 -4.36
C ARG A 70 -1.38 -7.85 -4.90
N ASP A 71 -2.04 -8.90 -5.37
CA ASP A 71 -3.34 -8.84 -6.05
C ASP A 71 -4.42 -9.73 -5.42
N ARG A 72 -4.16 -10.32 -4.25
CA ARG A 72 -5.07 -11.25 -3.55
C ARG A 72 -5.12 -11.08 -2.04
N VAL A 73 -4.85 -9.86 -1.56
CA VAL A 73 -4.92 -9.54 -0.13
C VAL A 73 -6.35 -9.73 0.38
N GLN A 74 -6.52 -10.31 1.56
CA GLN A 74 -7.84 -10.58 2.16
C GLN A 74 -8.26 -9.42 3.06
N GLU A 75 -9.05 -8.51 2.50
CA GLU A 75 -9.51 -7.29 3.18
C GLU A 75 -8.34 -6.50 3.78
N GLY A 76 -7.49 -5.93 2.90
CA GLY A 76 -6.30 -5.19 3.34
C GLY A 76 -6.68 -3.89 4.04
N GLU A 77 -6.04 -3.57 5.16
CA GLU A 77 -6.40 -2.37 5.94
C GLU A 77 -5.24 -1.38 6.10
N SER A 78 -4.07 -1.87 6.51
CA SER A 78 -2.94 -1.02 6.90
C SER A 78 -1.63 -1.52 6.29
N ILE A 79 -0.72 -0.58 6.06
CA ILE A 79 0.65 -0.81 5.61
C ILE A 79 1.57 0.18 6.34
N VAL A 80 2.72 -0.28 6.81
CA VAL A 80 3.68 0.52 7.59
C VAL A 80 5.11 0.08 7.33
N ARG A 81 6.07 1.02 7.45
CA ARG A 81 7.50 0.68 7.58
C ARG A 81 7.93 0.70 9.03
N CYS A 82 8.51 -0.41 9.48
CA CYS A 82 9.16 -0.52 10.77
C CYS A 82 10.53 0.16 10.75
N THR A 83 11.03 0.55 11.92
CA THR A 83 12.35 1.17 12.08
C THR A 83 13.50 0.24 11.72
N ASP A 84 13.27 -1.08 11.77
CA ASP A 84 14.20 -2.11 11.28
C ASP A 84 14.18 -2.29 9.74
N GLY A 85 13.40 -1.47 9.04
CA GLY A 85 13.31 -1.46 7.57
C GLY A 85 12.26 -2.40 6.99
N ARG A 86 11.68 -3.30 7.80
CA ARG A 86 10.62 -4.21 7.33
C ARG A 86 9.35 -3.44 6.97
N MET A 87 8.72 -3.83 5.87
CA MET A 87 7.37 -3.38 5.54
C MET A 87 6.37 -4.40 6.04
N LEU A 88 5.37 -3.95 6.80
CA LEU A 88 4.30 -4.81 7.30
C LEU A 88 2.96 -4.38 6.72
N TYR A 89 2.07 -5.34 6.47
CA TYR A 89 0.69 -5.06 6.08
C TYR A 89 -0.31 -6.03 6.72
N THR A 90 -1.57 -5.64 6.79
CA THR A 90 -2.62 -6.43 7.45
C THR A 90 -3.52 -7.15 6.44
N GLU A 91 -3.94 -8.37 6.80
CA GLU A 91 -5.09 -9.03 6.20
C GLU A 91 -6.20 -9.07 7.27
N LYS A 92 -7.07 -8.06 7.28
CA LYS A 92 -8.06 -7.80 8.34
C LYS A 92 -8.89 -9.04 8.65
N LYS A 93 -9.40 -9.70 7.60
CA LYS A 93 -10.26 -10.88 7.73
C LYS A 93 -9.54 -12.10 8.28
N LYS A 94 -8.24 -12.22 8.04
CA LYS A 94 -7.42 -13.32 8.59
C LYS A 94 -6.86 -13.00 9.97
N GLY A 95 -6.93 -11.73 10.40
CA GLY A 95 -6.36 -11.31 11.68
C GLY A 95 -4.84 -11.49 11.76
N VAL A 96 -4.15 -11.37 10.62
CA VAL A 96 -2.69 -11.52 10.52
C VAL A 96 -2.03 -10.24 10.04
N VAL A 97 -0.80 -10.06 10.50
CA VAL A 97 0.18 -9.12 9.96
C VAL A 97 1.20 -9.92 9.16
N ARG A 98 1.47 -9.48 7.94
CA ARG A 98 2.47 -10.08 7.07
C ARG A 98 3.62 -9.11 6.85
N GLU A 99 4.81 -9.66 6.70
CA GLU A 99 5.96 -8.92 6.20
C GLU A 99 5.92 -8.89 4.67
N LEU A 100 6.00 -7.71 4.06
CA LEU A 100 6.09 -7.56 2.62
C LEU A 100 7.51 -7.86 2.16
N THR A 101 7.66 -8.93 1.39
CA THR A 101 8.94 -9.44 0.89
C THR A 101 9.07 -9.25 -0.62
N GLN A 102 10.30 -9.16 -1.13
CA GLN A 102 10.50 -9.02 -2.58
C GLN A 102 10.15 -10.30 -3.35
N ASP A 103 10.37 -11.46 -2.74
CA ASP A 103 10.15 -12.77 -3.36
C ASP A 103 8.66 -13.21 -3.37
N GLY A 104 7.79 -12.49 -2.67
CA GLY A 104 6.37 -12.80 -2.62
C GLY A 104 5.96 -13.77 -1.50
N SER A 105 6.90 -14.25 -0.68
CA SER A 105 6.62 -15.25 0.36
C SER A 105 5.72 -14.73 1.48
N ASP A 106 5.85 -13.45 1.80
CA ASP A 106 5.11 -12.68 2.80
C ASP A 106 4.78 -13.45 4.09
N PRO A 107 5.81 -13.80 4.90
CA PRO A 107 5.61 -14.57 6.11
C PRO A 107 4.71 -13.84 7.10
N VAL A 108 4.00 -14.62 7.92
CA VAL A 108 3.20 -14.08 9.01
C VAL A 108 4.17 -13.58 10.09
N ALA A 109 4.19 -12.26 10.30
CA ALA A 109 4.96 -11.63 11.37
C ALA A 109 4.22 -11.75 12.71
N GLU A 110 2.89 -11.58 12.69
CA GLU A 110 2.02 -11.66 13.86
C GLU A 110 0.65 -12.23 13.47
N GLY A 111 -0.02 -12.96 14.36
CA GLY A 111 -1.31 -13.58 14.07
C GLY A 111 -2.13 -13.96 15.31
N GLY A 112 -3.22 -14.69 15.08
CA GLY A 112 -4.09 -15.18 16.15
C GLY A 112 -5.06 -14.15 16.72
N ARG A 113 -5.30 -13.05 15.99
CA ARG A 113 -6.28 -12.03 16.36
C ARG A 113 -7.59 -12.25 15.59
N ASP A 114 -8.72 -11.86 16.17
CA ASP A 114 -10.01 -11.90 15.45
C ASP A 114 -10.05 -10.91 14.28
N ARG A 115 -9.36 -9.77 14.45
CA ARG A 115 -9.22 -8.72 13.44
C ARG A 115 -8.00 -7.85 13.72
N VAL A 116 -7.34 -7.36 12.68
CA VAL A 116 -6.32 -6.30 12.76
C VAL A 116 -6.77 -5.14 11.88
N LEU A 117 -6.73 -3.92 12.41
CA LEU A 117 -7.18 -2.72 11.72
C LEU A 117 -5.98 -1.83 11.36
N GLU A 118 -5.35 -1.23 12.35
CA GLU A 118 -4.29 -0.25 12.14
C GLU A 118 -2.95 -0.77 12.63
N LEU A 119 -1.90 -0.45 11.88
CA LEU A 119 -0.51 -0.60 12.31
C LEU A 119 0.08 0.79 12.50
N MET A 120 0.82 0.95 13.59
CA MET A 120 1.67 2.12 13.84
C MET A 120 3.09 1.61 14.08
N SER A 121 4.08 2.25 13.47
CA SER A 121 5.47 2.01 13.82
C SER A 121 5.87 2.96 14.95
N ASP A 122 6.51 2.43 15.99
CA ASP A 122 7.10 3.24 17.04
C ASP A 122 8.29 4.01 16.46
N SER A 123 8.06 5.26 16.08
CA SER A 123 9.13 6.22 15.82
C SER A 123 9.64 6.77 17.16
N LEU A 124 10.45 5.99 17.87
CA LEU A 124 11.26 6.56 18.94
C LEU A 124 12.34 7.45 18.31
N THR A 125 12.01 8.71 18.09
CA THR A 125 13.04 9.75 18.11
C THR A 125 13.30 10.07 19.58
N PRO A 126 14.54 9.94 20.12
CA PRO A 126 14.84 10.64 21.35
C PRO A 126 14.65 12.14 21.07
N SER A 127 13.86 12.81 21.91
CA SER A 127 13.81 14.27 21.90
C SER A 127 15.25 14.82 22.06
N PRO A 128 15.62 15.93 21.39
CA PRO A 128 16.95 16.53 21.55
C PRO A 128 17.22 16.94 23.00
#